data_AF-A0A1I0ZBG1-F1
#
_entry.id   AF-A0A1I0ZBG1-F1
#
_cell.length_a   1.000
_cell.length_b   1.000
_cell.length_c   1.000
_cell.angle_alpha   90.00
_cell.angle_beta   90.00
_cell.angle_gamma   90.00
#
_symmetry.space_group_name_H-M   'P 1'
#
loop_
_entity.id
_entity.type
_entity.pdbx_description
1 polymer ?
#
loop_
_entity_poly.entity_id
_entity_poly.type
_entity_poly.pdbx_seq_one_letter_code
_entity_poly.pdbx_strand_id
1 'polypeptide(L)'
;MKNKKLLITLAILMFALGFIVYDMAKSGDSGLDITIYNDTKEDISNILVNYNLSDGPVVIDEIGKRDKKLVNIKPKGNFKTTVLKMNIPNYNQGKDIVILDEVEKNTTGKISVYIKMDKNGEIEVNIRKLFLKNA
;
A
#
# COMPACT_ATOMS: atom_id res chain seq x y z
N MET A 1 4.44 46.60 30.58
CA MET A 1 5.07 46.03 29.37
C MET A 1 5.56 44.58 29.53
N LYS A 2 6.03 44.14 30.72
CA LYS A 2 6.57 42.78 30.93
C LYS A 2 5.54 41.65 30.69
N ASN A 3 4.29 41.82 31.14
CA ASN A 3 3.25 40.79 30.99
C ASN A 3 2.76 40.63 29.54
N LYS A 4 2.82 41.70 28.73
CA LYS A 4 2.46 41.64 27.30
C LYS A 4 3.47 40.82 26.49
N LYS A 5 4.78 40.94 26.81
CA LYS A 5 5.82 40.10 26.19
C LYS A 5 5.64 38.63 26.59
N LEU A 6 5.34 38.36 27.85
CA LEU A 6 5.08 37.00 28.35
C LEU A 6 3.89 36.34 27.63
N LEU A 7 2.78 37.07 27.46
CA LEU A 7 1.59 36.62 26.75
C LEU A 7 1.87 36.33 25.27
N ILE A 8 2.67 37.17 24.60
CA ILE A 8 3.07 36.95 23.20
C ILE A 8 3.95 35.70 23.08
N THR A 9 4.93 35.53 23.97
CA THR A 9 5.79 34.35 23.99
C THR A 9 4.97 33.07 24.23
N LEU A 10 3.99 33.12 25.13
CA LEU A 10 3.11 31.99 25.41
C LEU A 10 2.23 31.64 24.19
N ALA A 11 1.71 32.65 23.49
CA ALA A 11 0.92 32.46 22.27
C ALA A 11 1.74 31.81 21.14
N ILE A 12 3.00 32.21 20.96
CA ILE A 12 3.91 31.63 19.96
C ILE A 12 4.20 30.16 20.30
N LEU A 13 4.44 29.85 21.57
CA LEU A 13 4.66 28.48 22.05
C LEU A 13 3.44 27.59 21.84
N MET A 14 2.25 28.10 22.14
CA MET A 14 0.99 27.39 21.90
C MET A 14 0.77 27.13 20.40
N PHE A 15 1.12 28.09 19.54
CA PHE A 15 1.00 27.93 18.09
C PHE A 15 1.99 26.88 17.55
N ALA A 16 3.23 26.89 18.03
CA ALA A 16 4.24 25.89 17.66
C ALA A 16 3.85 24.47 18.12
N LEU A 17 3.35 24.33 19.35
CA LEU A 17 2.83 23.06 19.85
C LEU A 17 1.60 22.59 19.06
N GLY A 18 0.69 23.50 18.73
CA GLY A 18 -0.47 23.21 17.89
C GLY A 18 -0.07 22.69 16.51
N PHE A 19 0.99 23.26 15.91
CA PHE A 19 1.51 22.82 14.62
C PHE A 19 2.14 21.41 14.70
N ILE A 20 2.92 21.12 15.74
CA ILE A 20 3.52 19.80 15.96
C ILE A 20 2.42 18.74 16.17
N VAL A 21 1.42 19.03 17.01
CA VAL A 21 0.30 18.12 17.27
C VAL A 21 -0.54 17.92 16.00
N TYR A 22 -0.75 18.97 15.19
CA TYR A 22 -1.44 18.86 13.91
C TYR A 22 -0.68 17.99 12.91
N ASP A 23 0.64 18.13 12.80
CA ASP A 23 1.48 17.32 11.91
C ASP A 23 1.55 15.85 12.36
N MET A 24 1.59 15.61 13.68
CA MET A 24 1.48 14.27 14.27
C MET A 24 0.09 13.65 14.08
N ALA A 25 -0.99 14.43 14.17
CA ALA A 25 -2.35 13.94 13.96
C ALA A 25 -2.65 13.65 12.48
N LYS A 26 -2.03 14.41 11.56
CA LYS A 26 -2.16 14.20 10.12
C LYS A 26 -1.32 13.02 9.61
N SER A 27 -0.30 12.61 10.36
CA SER A 27 0.49 11.40 10.11
C SER A 27 -0.15 10.15 10.71
N GLY A 28 -1.49 10.04 10.62
CA GLY A 28 -2.15 8.75 10.77
C GLY A 28 -1.47 7.74 9.85
N ASP A 29 -1.13 6.57 10.40
CA ASP A 29 -0.24 5.57 9.79
C ASP A 29 -0.81 5.10 8.45
N SER A 30 -0.45 5.78 7.36
CA SER A 30 -1.05 5.58 6.04
C SER A 30 -0.41 4.37 5.37
N GLY A 31 -1.25 3.53 4.76
CA GLY A 31 -0.79 2.32 4.13
C GLY A 31 -1.88 1.53 3.42
N LEU A 32 -1.44 0.71 2.47
CA LEU A 32 -2.25 -0.25 1.75
C LEU A 32 -1.93 -1.65 2.26
N ASP A 33 -2.95 -2.31 2.79
CA ASP A 33 -2.88 -3.73 3.09
C ASP A 33 -3.27 -4.52 1.84
N ILE A 34 -2.31 -5.24 1.27
CA ILE A 34 -2.52 -6.09 0.10
C ILE A 34 -2.53 -7.53 0.57
N THR A 35 -3.67 -8.19 0.41
CA THR A 35 -3.78 -9.63 0.65
C THR A 35 -3.81 -10.35 -0.69
N ILE A 36 -2.82 -11.21 -0.95
CA ILE A 36 -2.74 -12.04 -2.14
C ILE A 36 -3.20 -13.44 -1.76
N TYR A 37 -4.27 -13.91 -2.36
CA TYR A 37 -4.86 -15.23 -2.17
C TYR A 37 -4.44 -16.14 -3.32
N ASN A 38 -3.86 -17.30 -2.99
CA ASN A 38 -3.59 -18.36 -3.94
C ASN A 38 -4.73 -19.39 -3.88
N ASP A 39 -5.76 -19.22 -4.71
CA ASP A 39 -6.87 -20.17 -4.82
C ASP A 39 -6.57 -21.31 -5.82
N THR A 40 -5.31 -21.45 -6.27
CA THR A 40 -4.90 -22.51 -7.19
C THR A 40 -4.67 -23.83 -6.44
N LYS A 41 -4.32 -24.88 -7.19
CA LYS A 41 -3.99 -26.20 -6.63
C LYS A 41 -2.48 -26.37 -6.37
N GLU A 42 -1.69 -25.39 -6.78
CA GLU A 42 -0.23 -25.41 -6.75
C GLU A 42 0.30 -24.23 -5.93
N ASP A 43 1.54 -24.32 -5.48
CA ASP A 43 2.20 -23.23 -4.78
C ASP A 43 2.66 -22.19 -5.81
N ILE A 44 2.61 -20.90 -5.45
CA ILE A 44 3.05 -19.81 -6.32
C ILE A 44 4.25 -19.14 -5.67
N SER A 45 5.36 -19.13 -6.38
CA SER A 45 6.64 -18.62 -5.88
C SER A 45 7.13 -17.40 -6.62
N ASN A 46 8.05 -16.67 -5.99
CA ASN A 46 8.77 -15.54 -6.58
C ASN A 46 7.85 -14.42 -7.09
N ILE A 47 6.79 -14.13 -6.34
CA ILE A 47 5.90 -13.02 -6.68
C ILE A 47 6.62 -11.72 -6.32
N LEU A 48 6.79 -10.84 -7.32
CA LEU A 48 7.40 -9.53 -7.11
C LEU A 48 6.30 -8.49 -7.06
N VAL A 49 6.10 -7.91 -5.89
CA VAL A 49 5.19 -6.77 -5.72
C VAL A 49 6.04 -5.51 -5.76
N ASN A 50 6.11 -4.89 -6.94
CA ASN A 50 6.85 -3.66 -7.13
C ASN A 50 5.94 -2.48 -6.91
N TYR A 51 6.39 -1.56 -6.05
CA TYR A 51 5.82 -0.23 -5.97
C TYR A 51 6.90 0.82 -6.22
N ASN A 52 6.62 1.73 -7.16
CA ASN A 52 7.63 2.67 -7.64
C ASN A 52 7.88 3.77 -6.59
N LEU A 53 8.75 3.48 -5.61
CA LEU A 53 9.04 4.32 -4.46
C LEU A 53 10.27 3.80 -3.69
N SER A 54 11.47 4.00 -4.25
CA SER A 54 12.76 4.02 -3.53
C SER A 54 13.30 2.72 -2.88
N ASP A 55 12.46 1.78 -2.45
CA ASP A 55 12.85 0.64 -1.60
C ASP A 55 12.99 -0.70 -2.35
N GLY A 56 12.75 -0.70 -3.67
CA GLY A 56 12.76 -1.91 -4.49
C GLY A 56 11.49 -2.76 -4.32
N PRO A 57 11.37 -3.85 -5.09
CA PRO A 57 10.19 -4.73 -5.03
C PRO A 57 10.15 -5.52 -3.73
N VAL A 58 8.94 -5.70 -3.19
CA VAL A 58 8.71 -6.69 -2.12
C VAL A 58 8.68 -8.06 -2.76
N VAL A 59 9.63 -8.91 -2.38
CA VAL A 59 9.70 -10.30 -2.83
C VAL A 59 8.84 -11.16 -1.91
N ILE A 60 7.93 -11.93 -2.49
CA ILE A 60 7.18 -12.98 -1.80
C ILE A 60 7.70 -14.31 -2.33
N ASP A 61 8.48 -14.99 -1.49
CA ASP A 61 9.16 -16.23 -1.88
C ASP A 61 8.17 -17.32 -2.29
N GLU A 62 7.11 -17.52 -1.50
CA GLU A 62 6.09 -18.53 -1.74
C GLU A 62 4.74 -18.17 -1.10
N ILE A 63 3.67 -18.51 -1.80
CA ILE A 63 2.31 -18.60 -1.27
C ILE A 63 1.81 -20.03 -1.53
N GLY A 64 1.64 -20.81 -0.47
CA GLY A 64 1.15 -22.18 -0.57
C GLY A 64 -0.25 -22.26 -1.19
N LYS A 65 -0.59 -23.43 -1.73
CA LYS A 65 -1.91 -23.71 -2.29
C LYS A 65 -3.02 -23.42 -1.27
N ARG A 66 -4.07 -22.70 -1.71
CA ARG A 66 -5.20 -22.28 -0.88
C ARG A 66 -4.81 -21.43 0.34
N ASP A 67 -3.65 -20.78 0.27
CA ASP A 67 -3.16 -19.90 1.32
C ASP A 67 -3.17 -18.43 0.86
N LYS A 68 -2.81 -17.52 1.77
CA LYS A 68 -2.73 -16.09 1.49
C LYS A 68 -1.51 -15.46 2.12
N LYS A 69 -1.01 -14.40 1.48
CA LYS A 69 0.04 -13.54 2.01
C LYS A 69 -0.47 -12.12 2.20
N LEU A 70 -0.18 -11.53 3.35
CA LEU A 70 -0.39 -10.11 3.60
C LEU A 70 0.91 -9.36 3.34
N VAL A 71 0.83 -8.30 2.55
CA VAL A 71 1.90 -7.34 2.29
C VAL A 71 1.37 -5.95 2.65
N ASN A 72 2.08 -5.23 3.51
CA ASN A 72 1.77 -3.86 3.84
C ASN A 72 2.68 -2.93 3.04
N ILE A 73 2.09 -1.96 2.34
CA ILE A 73 2.82 -0.96 1.56
C ILE A 73 2.48 0.42 2.09
N LYS A 74 3.50 1.21 2.44
CA LYS A 74 3.36 2.59 2.91
C LYS A 74 3.90 3.56 1.86
N PRO A 75 3.04 4.25 1.10
CA PRO A 75 3.50 5.22 0.10
C PRO A 75 4.24 6.38 0.76
N LYS A 76 5.46 6.69 0.30
CA LYS A 76 6.26 7.81 0.84
C LYS A 76 5.88 9.18 0.25
N GLY A 77 5.06 9.20 -0.81
CA GLY A 77 4.67 10.40 -1.57
C GLY A 77 3.35 10.22 -2.34
N ASN A 78 2.93 11.24 -3.09
CA ASN A 78 1.74 11.17 -3.96
C ASN A 78 2.13 10.71 -5.36
N PHE A 79 1.37 9.78 -5.96
CA PHE A 79 1.69 9.23 -7.27
C PHE A 79 0.45 9.15 -8.16
N LYS A 80 0.59 9.71 -9.37
CA LYS A 80 -0.45 9.79 -10.39
C LYS A 80 -0.26 8.80 -11.55
N THR A 81 0.72 7.89 -11.47
CA THR A 81 1.00 6.96 -12.57
C THR A 81 1.57 5.65 -12.04
N THR A 82 0.94 4.56 -12.47
CA THR A 82 1.07 3.14 -12.08
C THR A 82 2.02 2.84 -10.94
N VAL A 83 1.44 2.66 -9.75
CA VAL A 83 2.20 2.59 -8.50
C VAL A 83 2.43 1.17 -8.04
N LEU A 84 1.54 0.22 -8.33
CA LEU A 84 1.64 -1.14 -7.80
C LEU A 84 1.48 -2.18 -8.90
N LYS A 85 2.55 -2.93 -9.13
CA LYS A 85 2.59 -4.03 -10.10
C LYS A 85 2.97 -5.33 -9.41
N MET A 86 2.42 -6.42 -9.91
CA MET A 86 2.74 -7.76 -9.46
C MET A 86 3.24 -8.58 -10.63
N ASN A 87 4.40 -9.21 -10.45
CA ASN A 87 4.95 -10.15 -11.40
C ASN A 87 4.79 -11.57 -10.85
N ILE A 88 4.27 -12.48 -11.67
CA ILE A 88 4.22 -13.92 -11.37
C ILE A 88 4.97 -14.60 -12.50
N PRO A 89 6.17 -15.16 -12.27
CA PRO A 89 7.04 -15.67 -13.35
C PRO A 89 6.37 -16.69 -14.27
N ASN A 90 5.52 -17.55 -13.70
CA ASN A 90 4.82 -18.61 -14.43
C ASN A 90 3.52 -18.14 -15.11
N TYR A 91 3.10 -16.88 -14.92
CA TYR A 91 1.90 -16.31 -15.54
C TYR A 91 2.26 -15.38 -16.68
N ASN A 92 1.69 -15.62 -17.87
CA ASN A 92 1.81 -14.74 -19.04
C ASN A 92 3.28 -14.34 -19.34
N GLN A 93 4.21 -15.29 -19.15
CA GLN A 93 5.67 -15.12 -19.30
C GLN A 93 6.29 -14.08 -18.35
N GLY A 94 5.78 -13.97 -17.11
CA GLY A 94 6.26 -12.98 -16.16
C GLY A 94 5.94 -11.57 -16.60
N LYS A 95 4.76 -11.34 -17.18
CA LYS A 95 4.28 -9.97 -17.43
C LYS A 95 3.78 -9.33 -16.15
N ASP A 96 4.00 -8.03 -16.03
CA ASP A 96 3.50 -7.24 -14.91
C ASP A 96 1.97 -7.13 -14.96
N ILE A 97 1.33 -7.53 -13.87
CA ILE A 97 -0.08 -7.29 -13.60
C ILE A 97 -0.18 -5.97 -12.84
N VAL A 98 -0.96 -5.03 -13.37
CA VAL A 98 -1.20 -3.76 -12.70
C VAL A 98 -2.24 -3.95 -11.61
N ILE A 99 -1.82 -3.83 -10.35
CA ILE A 99 -2.73 -3.85 -9.20
C ILE A 99 -3.33 -2.48 -8.98
N LEU A 100 -2.53 -1.42 -9.07
CA LEU A 100 -2.96 -0.07 -8.78
C LEU A 100 -2.34 0.99 -9.69
N ASP A 101 -3.20 1.80 -10.29
CA ASP A 101 -2.83 2.85 -11.23
C ASP A 101 -2.45 4.16 -10.53
N GLU A 102 -3.16 4.53 -9.46
CA GLU A 102 -2.97 5.80 -8.74
C GLU A 102 -3.12 5.61 -7.22
N VAL A 103 -2.27 6.28 -6.43
CA VAL A 103 -2.35 6.30 -4.95
C VAL A 103 -1.81 7.61 -4.39
N GLU A 104 -2.46 8.14 -3.36
CA GLU A 104 -1.96 9.30 -2.62
C GLU A 104 -1.17 8.85 -1.37
N LYS A 105 -0.27 9.70 -0.87
CA LYS A 105 0.58 9.44 0.30
C LYS A 105 -0.21 8.99 1.53
N ASN A 106 -1.40 9.56 1.68
CA ASN A 106 -2.27 9.35 2.83
C ASN A 106 -3.41 8.37 2.52
N THR A 107 -3.32 7.63 1.41
CA THR A 107 -4.34 6.61 1.10
C THR A 107 -4.22 5.47 2.09
N THR A 108 -5.34 5.16 2.74
CA THR A 108 -5.50 3.94 3.52
C THR A 108 -6.51 3.04 2.84
N GLY A 109 -6.19 1.76 2.71
CA GLY A 109 -7.06 0.85 1.98
C GLY A 109 -6.65 -0.60 2.08
N LYS A 110 -7.56 -1.45 1.64
CA LYS A 110 -7.34 -2.89 1.54
C LYS A 110 -7.49 -3.30 0.08
N ILE A 111 -6.50 -4.01 -0.43
CA ILE A 111 -6.52 -4.60 -1.76
C ILE A 111 -6.49 -6.11 -1.58
N SER A 112 -7.41 -6.81 -2.23
CA SER A 112 -7.42 -8.26 -2.29
C SER A 112 -7.15 -8.71 -3.72
N VAL A 113 -6.07 -9.45 -3.91
CA VAL A 113 -5.66 -10.03 -5.19
C VAL A 113 -5.91 -11.53 -5.11
N TYR A 114 -6.73 -12.06 -6.02
CA TYR A 114 -7.07 -13.48 -6.07
C TYR A 114 -6.42 -14.10 -7.30
N ILE A 115 -5.56 -15.07 -7.09
CA ILE A 115 -4.93 -15.86 -8.14
C ILE A 115 -5.66 -17.20 -8.22
N LYS A 116 -6.33 -17.46 -9.35
CA LYS A 116 -7.17 -18.64 -9.60
C LYS A 116 -6.67 -19.40 -10.81
N MET A 117 -7.16 -20.61 -11.02
CA MET A 117 -7.03 -21.29 -12.31
C MET A 117 -8.38 -21.31 -13.00
N ASP A 118 -8.38 -21.02 -14.30
CA ASP A 118 -9.56 -21.16 -15.14
C ASP A 118 -9.85 -22.65 -15.43
N LYS A 119 -10.85 -22.91 -16.28
CA LYS A 119 -11.23 -24.28 -16.65
C LYS A 119 -10.18 -25.01 -17.49
N ASN A 120 -9.27 -24.27 -18.11
CA ASN A 120 -8.20 -24.80 -18.96
C ASN A 120 -6.89 -25.00 -18.18
N GLY A 121 -6.86 -24.62 -16.89
CA GLY A 121 -5.67 -24.68 -16.05
C GLY A 121 -4.77 -23.45 -16.19
N GLU A 122 -5.22 -22.40 -16.90
CA GLU A 122 -4.50 -21.13 -16.99
C GLU A 122 -4.74 -20.28 -15.75
N ILE A 123 -3.71 -19.57 -15.30
CA ILE A 123 -3.83 -18.67 -14.15
C ILE A 123 -4.69 -17.47 -14.52
N GLU A 124 -5.63 -17.08 -13.66
CA GLU A 124 -6.46 -15.89 -13.76
C GLU A 124 -6.27 -15.02 -12.52
N VAL A 125 -6.04 -13.72 -12.70
CA VAL A 125 -5.83 -12.79 -11.58
C VAL A 125 -6.99 -11.79 -11.49
N ASN A 126 -7.67 -11.81 -10.33
CA ASN A 126 -8.80 -10.95 -10.03
C ASN A 126 -8.46 -9.98 -8.90
N ILE A 127 -8.70 -8.68 -9.11
CA ILE A 127 -8.29 -7.64 -8.16
C ILE A 127 -9.52 -6.92 -7.62
N ARG A 128 -9.68 -6.94 -6.29
CA ARG A 128 -10.73 -6.21 -5.57
C ARG A 128 -10.10 -5.12 -4.73
N LYS A 129 -10.54 -3.87 -4.94
CA LYS A 129 -10.01 -2.68 -4.27
C LYS A 129 -11.07 -2.14 -3.32
N LEU A 130 -10.73 -1.97 -2.05
CA LEU A 130 -11.57 -1.29 -1.06
C LEU A 130 -10.75 -0.17 -0.42
N PHE A 131 -10.99 1.06 -0.86
CA PHE A 131 -10.38 2.24 -0.27
C PHE A 131 -11.24 2.74 0.88
N LEU A 132 -10.60 3.00 2.03
CA LEU A 132 -11.23 3.75 3.09
C LEU A 132 -11.12 5.21 2.65
N LYS A 133 -12.23 5.83 2.21
CA LYS A 133 -12.25 7.28 2.02
C LYS A 133 -11.84 7.91 3.35
N ASN A 134 -10.83 8.77 3.31
CA ASN A 134 -10.44 9.58 4.46
C ASN A 134 -11.69 10.29 4.98
N ALA A 135 -12.06 10.01 6.22
CA ALA A 135 -13.03 10.77 6.98
C ALA A 135 -12.41 12.10 7.42
#